data_AF-A0A8J4T177-F1
#
_entry.id   AF-A0A8J4T177-F1
#
_cell.length_a   1.000
_cell.length_b   1.000
_cell.length_c   1.000
_cell.angle_alpha   90.00
_cell.angle_beta   90.00
_cell.angle_gamma   90.00
#
_symmetry.space_group_name_H-M   'P 1'
#
loop_
_entity.id
_entity.type
_entity.pdbx_description
1 polymer ?
#
loop_
_entity_poly.entity_id
_entity_poly.type
_entity_poly.pdbx_seq_one_letter_code
_entity_poly.pdbx_strand_id
1 'polypeptide(L)'
;MSNKQISQRFFDETVHDNMELLELSVDEAIDETFQSFTMEGVDLSNIVKDMVKYTKGHPCELALKRLCYLLECNPVDYAELLKCIQELTKLCDVDLAHRKLLFSLGALDFLGPAISKCTVTNEKHCLIQLLIFIEAVASDQPEVFQSSSGEKLLKVPNI
;
A
#
# COMPACT_ATOMS: atom_id res chain seq x y z
N MET A 1 17.94 17.80 -8.08
CA MET A 1 17.66 18.78 -7.02
C MET A 1 16.80 18.08 -6.00
N SER A 2 17.16 18.10 -4.71
CA SER A 2 16.36 17.47 -3.66
C SER A 2 15.14 18.34 -3.39
N ASN A 3 13.96 17.91 -3.82
CA ASN A 3 12.71 18.57 -3.42
C ASN A 3 12.50 18.34 -1.92
N LYS A 4 11.96 19.36 -1.24
CA LYS A 4 11.58 19.26 0.18
C LYS A 4 10.49 18.20 0.29
N GLN A 5 10.68 17.18 1.13
CA GLN A 5 9.67 16.16 1.41
C GLN A 5 9.13 16.35 2.83
N ILE A 6 7.88 15.96 3.02
CA ILE A 6 7.20 15.95 4.32
C ILE A 6 6.71 14.55 4.67
N SER A 7 6.41 14.32 5.95
CA SER A 7 5.80 13.07 6.39
C SER A 7 4.29 13.08 6.17
N GLN A 8 3.70 11.88 6.03
CA GLN A 8 2.24 11.71 5.99
C GLN A 8 1.57 12.37 7.20
N ARG A 9 2.11 12.12 8.40
CA ARG A 9 1.60 12.72 9.64
C ARG A 9 1.55 14.25 9.60
N PHE A 10 2.59 14.89 9.07
CA PHE A 10 2.63 16.35 8.99
C PHE A 10 1.60 16.89 7.98
N PHE A 11 1.41 16.19 6.86
CA PHE A 11 0.34 16.51 5.92
C PHE A 11 -1.04 16.37 6.58
N ASP A 12 -1.30 15.26 7.27
CA ASP A 12 -2.57 14.98 7.94
C ASP A 12 -2.88 16.01 9.04
N GLU A 13 -1.89 16.36 9.87
CA GLU A 13 -1.99 17.42 10.89
C GLU A 13 -2.35 18.77 10.24
N THR A 14 -1.71 19.12 9.12
CA THR A 14 -2.01 20.37 8.39
C THR A 14 -3.42 20.37 7.80
N VAL A 15 -3.91 19.23 7.31
CA VAL A 15 -5.30 19.10 6.83
C VAL A 15 -6.28 19.31 7.98
N HIS A 16 -6.03 18.72 9.16
CA HIS A 16 -6.88 18.92 10.34
C HIS A 16 -6.87 20.38 10.80
N ASP A 17 -5.71 21.03 10.84
CA ASP A 17 -5.59 22.45 11.17
C ASP A 17 -6.39 23.30 10.17
N ASN A 18 -6.34 22.99 8.87
CA ASN A 18 -7.12 23.70 7.85
C ASN A 18 -8.64 23.46 8.00
N MET A 19 -9.07 22.26 8.39
CA MET A 19 -10.49 22.00 8.70
C MET A 19 -10.98 22.85 9.87
N GLU A 20 -10.18 22.98 10.93
CA GLU A 20 -10.55 23.72 12.15
C GLU A 20 -10.43 25.24 11.99
N LEU A 21 -9.34 25.73 11.39
CA LEU A 21 -9.02 27.15 11.30
C LEU A 21 -9.73 27.86 10.15
N LEU A 22 -9.98 27.15 9.05
CA LEU A 22 -10.62 27.69 7.85
C LEU A 22 -12.07 27.23 7.68
N GLU A 23 -12.58 26.41 8.61
CA GLU A 23 -13.93 25.83 8.60
C GLU A 23 -14.25 25.06 7.31
N LEU A 24 -13.23 24.43 6.72
CA LEU A 24 -13.33 23.69 5.45
C LEU A 24 -13.88 22.27 5.67
N SER A 25 -14.60 21.76 4.67
CA SER A 25 -14.84 20.32 4.60
C SER A 25 -13.54 19.54 4.43
N VAL A 26 -13.57 18.23 4.71
CA VAL A 26 -12.36 17.39 4.57
C VAL A 26 -11.78 17.41 3.17
N ASP A 27 -12.64 17.45 2.14
CA ASP A 27 -12.18 17.48 0.74
C ASP A 27 -11.53 18.83 0.41
N GLU A 28 -12.15 19.94 0.83
CA GLU A 28 -11.60 21.28 0.64
C GLU A 28 -10.29 21.48 1.41
N ALA A 29 -10.19 20.95 2.63
CA ALA A 29 -8.97 21.05 3.44
C ALA A 29 -7.81 20.22 2.87
N ILE A 30 -8.09 19.06 2.28
CA ILE A 30 -7.09 18.27 1.53
C ILE A 30 -6.59 19.06 0.33
N ASP A 31 -7.51 19.63 -0.45
CA ASP A 31 -7.16 20.39 -1.65
C ASP A 31 -6.35 21.65 -1.31
N GLU A 32 -6.75 22.40 -0.28
CA GLU A 32 -6.03 23.59 0.19
C GLU A 32 -4.61 23.23 0.67
N THR A 33 -4.49 22.18 1.47
CA THR A 33 -3.18 21.69 1.97
C THR A 33 -2.29 21.24 0.82
N PHE A 34 -2.85 20.49 -0.13
CA PHE A 34 -2.13 20.00 -1.30
C PHE A 34 -1.62 21.14 -2.17
N GLN A 35 -2.47 22.15 -2.43
CA GLN A 35 -2.10 23.32 -3.23
C GLN A 35 -1.02 24.16 -2.53
N SER A 36 -1.16 24.41 -1.24
CA SER A 36 -0.19 25.17 -0.43
C SER A 36 1.20 24.53 -0.47
N PHE A 37 1.31 23.22 -0.19
CA PHE A 37 2.59 22.53 -0.25
C PHE A 37 3.17 22.44 -1.67
N THR A 38 2.32 22.30 -2.68
CA THR A 38 2.77 22.33 -4.08
C THR A 38 3.36 23.70 -4.44
N MET A 39 2.76 24.81 -3.99
CA MET A 39 3.29 26.16 -4.19
C MET A 39 4.63 26.39 -3.46
N GLU A 40 4.83 25.75 -2.32
CA GLU A 40 6.12 25.74 -1.60
C GLU A 40 7.19 24.86 -2.27
N GLY A 41 6.86 24.14 -3.34
CA GLY A 41 7.77 23.21 -4.00
C GLY A 41 8.05 21.94 -3.18
N VAL A 42 7.13 21.55 -2.29
CA VAL A 42 7.19 20.28 -1.57
C VAL A 42 6.84 19.14 -2.52
N ASP A 43 7.63 18.07 -2.49
CA ASP A 43 7.34 16.83 -3.18
C ASP A 43 6.36 15.98 -2.37
N LEU A 44 5.14 15.83 -2.91
CA LEU A 44 4.03 15.09 -2.31
C LEU A 44 3.83 13.71 -2.95
N SER A 45 4.76 13.22 -3.77
CA SER A 45 4.63 11.92 -4.47
C SER A 45 4.50 10.71 -3.54
N ASN A 46 4.85 10.86 -2.25
CA ASN A 46 4.75 9.83 -1.22
C ASN A 46 3.55 10.02 -0.28
N ILE A 47 2.72 11.04 -0.51
CA ILE A 47 1.63 11.40 0.40
C ILE A 47 0.31 10.82 -0.12
N VAL A 48 -0.32 10.00 0.70
CA VAL A 48 -1.68 9.49 0.50
C VAL A 48 -2.65 10.57 0.97
N LYS A 49 -3.19 11.33 0.03
CA LYS A 49 -3.90 12.60 0.31
C LYS A 49 -5.19 12.41 1.11
N ASP A 50 -5.87 11.30 0.88
CA ASP A 50 -7.17 10.99 1.49
C ASP A 50 -7.05 10.17 2.77
N MET A 51 -5.82 9.98 3.29
CA MET A 51 -5.58 9.20 4.52
C MET A 51 -6.46 9.65 5.68
N VAL A 52 -6.63 10.95 5.87
CA VAL A 52 -7.47 11.58 6.90
C VAL A 52 -8.96 11.19 6.83
N LYS A 53 -9.45 10.72 5.67
CA LYS A 53 -10.85 10.30 5.50
C LYS A 53 -11.13 8.96 6.19
N TYR A 54 -10.10 8.18 6.51
CA TYR A 54 -10.25 6.80 6.97
C TYR A 54 -10.00 6.65 8.48
N THR A 55 -11.03 6.89 9.28
CA THR A 55 -10.96 6.76 10.76
C THR A 55 -10.83 5.32 11.27
N LYS A 56 -11.17 4.33 10.44
CA LYS A 56 -11.12 2.89 10.79
C LYS A 56 -9.93 2.15 10.18
N GLY A 57 -9.01 2.88 9.55
CA GLY A 57 -7.89 2.34 8.80
C GLY A 57 -8.08 2.48 7.30
N HIS A 58 -6.99 2.79 6.60
CA HIS A 58 -6.96 2.97 5.15
C HIS A 58 -7.29 1.66 4.43
N PRO A 59 -7.93 1.69 3.23
CA PRO A 59 -8.19 0.49 2.43
C PRO A 59 -6.98 -0.43 2.25
N CYS A 60 -5.78 0.13 2.06
CA CYS A 60 -4.52 -0.63 2.01
C CYS A 60 -4.25 -1.44 3.28
N GLU A 61 -4.43 -0.83 4.46
CA GLU A 61 -4.23 -1.52 5.74
C GLU A 61 -5.27 -2.61 5.96
N LEU A 62 -6.53 -2.31 5.65
CA LEU A 62 -7.64 -3.25 5.84
C LEU A 62 -7.48 -4.47 4.92
N ALA A 63 -7.13 -4.24 3.66
CA ALA A 63 -6.88 -5.30 2.69
C ALA A 63 -5.68 -6.17 3.09
N LEU A 64 -4.58 -5.57 3.58
CA LEU A 64 -3.43 -6.34 4.09
C LEU A 64 -3.78 -7.16 5.33
N LYS A 65 -4.50 -6.58 6.30
CA LYS A 65 -4.97 -7.32 7.49
C LYS A 65 -5.84 -8.52 7.09
N ARG A 66 -6.71 -8.34 6.09
CA ARG A 66 -7.53 -9.42 5.52
C ARG A 66 -6.69 -10.49 4.83
N LEU A 67 -5.67 -10.10 4.07
CA LEU A 67 -4.71 -11.05 3.49
C LEU A 67 -4.05 -11.90 4.57
N CYS A 68 -3.53 -11.28 5.64
CA CYS A 68 -2.91 -11.99 6.77
C CYS A 68 -3.88 -13.00 7.38
N TYR A 69 -5.10 -12.56 7.68
CA TYR A 69 -6.13 -13.43 8.25
C TYR A 69 -6.43 -14.63 7.36
N LEU A 70 -6.62 -14.42 6.05
CA LEU A 70 -6.89 -15.50 5.09
C LEU A 70 -5.73 -16.50 5.00
N LEU A 71 -4.49 -16.01 5.10
CA LEU A 71 -3.31 -16.85 5.14
C LEU A 71 -3.16 -17.63 6.46
N GLU A 72 -3.78 -17.19 7.55
CA GLU A 72 -3.80 -17.92 8.82
C GLU A 72 -4.93 -18.96 8.90
N CYS A 73 -5.99 -18.83 8.09
CA CYS A 73 -7.09 -19.78 8.03
C CYS A 73 -6.65 -21.20 7.61
N ASN A 74 -7.33 -22.20 8.17
CA ASN A 74 -7.19 -23.60 7.78
C ASN A 74 -8.56 -24.32 7.84
N PRO A 75 -9.15 -24.71 6.69
CA PRO A 75 -8.63 -24.55 5.32
C PRO A 75 -8.59 -23.08 4.89
N VAL A 76 -7.69 -22.76 3.96
CA VAL A 76 -7.63 -21.44 3.31
C VAL A 76 -8.79 -21.32 2.33
N ASP A 77 -9.53 -20.21 2.38
CA ASP A 77 -10.49 -19.85 1.34
C ASP A 77 -9.76 -19.19 0.17
N TYR A 78 -9.42 -19.99 -0.84
CA TYR A 78 -8.68 -19.51 -2.02
C TYR A 78 -9.49 -18.58 -2.92
N ALA A 79 -10.83 -18.69 -2.91
CA ALA A 79 -11.67 -17.77 -3.68
C ALA A 79 -11.64 -16.37 -3.04
N GLU A 80 -11.66 -16.30 -1.72
CA GLU A 80 -11.57 -15.05 -0.99
C GLU A 80 -10.14 -14.48 -0.99
N LEU A 81 -9.12 -15.34 -0.91
CA LEU A 81 -7.71 -14.96 -1.08
C LEU A 81 -7.48 -14.30 -2.43
N LEU A 82 -7.99 -14.88 -3.52
CA LEU A 82 -7.86 -14.32 -4.87
C LEU A 82 -8.46 -12.91 -4.96
N LYS A 83 -9.67 -12.72 -4.45
CA LYS A 83 -10.32 -11.39 -4.43
C LYS A 83 -9.50 -10.38 -3.63
N CYS A 84 -8.97 -10.79 -2.48
CA CYS A 84 -8.15 -9.92 -1.64
C CYS A 84 -6.87 -9.47 -2.35
N ILE A 85 -6.18 -10.38 -3.06
CA ILE A 85 -4.97 -10.02 -3.83
C ILE A 85 -5.32 -9.09 -5.00
N GLN A 86 -6.45 -9.33 -5.69
CA GLN A 86 -6.93 -8.45 -6.76
C GLN A 86 -7.28 -7.04 -6.25
N GLU A 87 -7.88 -6.94 -5.07
CA GLU A 87 -8.18 -5.67 -4.41
C GLU A 87 -6.90 -4.91 -4.05
N LEU A 88 -5.92 -5.60 -3.45
CA LEU A 88 -4.59 -5.02 -3.18
C LEU A 88 -3.89 -4.53 -4.45
N THR A 89 -4.00 -5.29 -5.54
CA THR A 89 -3.45 -4.89 -6.85
C THR A 89 -4.11 -3.60 -7.34
N LYS A 90 -5.45 -3.49 -7.26
CA LYS A 90 -6.16 -2.26 -7.66
C LYS A 90 -5.77 -1.05 -6.82
N LEU A 91 -5.46 -1.25 -5.54
CA LEU A 91 -4.97 -0.17 -4.67
C LEU A 91 -3.59 0.33 -5.12
N CYS A 92 -2.72 -0.53 -5.66
CA CYS A 92 -1.47 -0.11 -6.30
C CYS A 92 -1.68 0.72 -7.58
N ASP A 93 -2.82 0.57 -8.26
CA ASP A 93 -3.12 1.31 -9.50
C ASP A 93 -3.65 2.73 -9.25
N VAL A 94 -3.94 3.10 -8.00
CA VAL A 94 -4.45 4.44 -7.66
C VAL A 94 -3.39 5.51 -7.92
N ASP A 95 -2.23 5.40 -7.26
CA ASP A 95 -1.07 6.26 -7.48
C ASP A 95 0.20 5.67 -6.82
N LEU A 96 1.33 6.35 -6.99
CA LEU A 96 2.61 5.98 -6.39
C LEU A 96 2.57 5.97 -4.85
N ALA A 97 1.81 6.89 -4.23
CA ALA A 97 1.72 6.98 -2.78
C ALA A 97 1.04 5.74 -2.18
N HIS A 98 0.01 5.20 -2.84
CA HIS A 98 -0.63 3.95 -2.43
C HIS A 98 0.30 2.75 -2.53
N ARG A 99 1.10 2.65 -3.60
CA ARG A 99 2.10 1.58 -3.74
C ARG A 99 3.15 1.66 -2.63
N LYS A 100 3.66 2.86 -2.34
CA LYS A 100 4.62 3.12 -1.26
C LYS A 100 4.02 2.83 0.11
N LEU A 101 2.76 3.17 0.34
CA LEU A 101 2.04 2.84 1.56
C LEU A 101 1.97 1.32 1.73
N LEU A 102 1.51 0.57 0.74
CA LEU A 102 1.46 -0.90 0.81
C LEU A 102 2.84 -1.51 1.09
N PHE A 103 3.88 -1.02 0.42
CA PHE A 103 5.24 -1.44 0.70
C PHE A 103 5.65 -1.16 2.16
N SER A 104 5.39 0.05 2.66
CA SER A 104 5.70 0.45 4.05
C SER A 104 4.93 -0.34 5.10
N LEU A 105 3.73 -0.81 4.76
CA LEU A 105 2.90 -1.69 5.61
C LEU A 105 3.38 -3.15 5.60
N GLY A 106 4.49 -3.46 4.93
CA GLY A 106 5.07 -4.80 4.91
C GLY A 106 4.37 -5.75 3.94
N ALA A 107 3.72 -5.25 2.88
CA ALA A 107 3.02 -6.09 1.89
C ALA A 107 3.88 -7.26 1.37
N LEU A 108 5.20 -7.05 1.24
CA LEU A 108 6.11 -8.07 0.76
C LEU A 108 6.32 -9.24 1.72
N ASP A 109 6.18 -9.02 3.03
CA ASP A 109 6.43 -10.05 4.04
C ASP A 109 5.40 -11.19 3.96
N PHE A 110 4.22 -10.92 3.39
CA PHE A 110 3.12 -11.88 3.25
C PHE A 110 3.18 -12.70 1.95
N LEU A 111 3.96 -12.24 0.97
CA LEU A 111 4.04 -12.89 -0.33
C LEU A 111 4.71 -14.26 -0.26
N GLY A 112 5.77 -14.42 0.52
CA GLY A 112 6.45 -15.71 0.70
C GLY A 112 5.50 -16.80 1.22
N PRO A 113 4.82 -16.58 2.36
CA PRO A 113 3.79 -17.49 2.86
C PRO A 113 2.66 -17.73 1.85
N ALA A 114 2.17 -16.70 1.17
CA ALA A 114 1.09 -16.81 0.19
C ALA A 114 1.50 -17.67 -1.03
N ILE A 115 2.67 -17.42 -1.60
CA ILE A 115 3.23 -18.19 -2.73
C ILE A 115 3.43 -19.64 -2.32
N SER A 116 4.01 -19.88 -1.14
CA SER A 116 4.25 -21.24 -0.63
C SER A 116 2.93 -22.02 -0.50
N LYS A 117 1.92 -21.44 0.16
CA LYS A 117 0.60 -22.08 0.32
C LYS A 117 -0.06 -22.37 -1.02
N CYS A 118 -0.14 -21.38 -1.92
CA CYS A 118 -0.76 -21.55 -3.22
C CYS A 118 -0.01 -22.54 -4.12
N THR A 119 1.31 -22.68 -3.95
CA THR A 119 2.12 -23.68 -4.66
C THR A 119 1.80 -25.09 -4.18
N VAL A 120 1.77 -25.32 -2.86
CA VAL A 120 1.45 -26.63 -2.26
C VAL A 120 0.05 -27.11 -2.66
N THR A 121 -0.92 -26.20 -2.76
CA THR A 121 -2.30 -26.54 -3.15
C THR A 121 -2.58 -26.44 -4.65
N ASN A 122 -1.58 -26.08 -5.47
CA ASN A 122 -1.71 -25.93 -6.92
C ASN A 122 -2.78 -24.88 -7.34
N GLU A 123 -2.91 -23.80 -6.56
CA GLU A 123 -3.85 -22.70 -6.78
C GLU A 123 -3.26 -21.67 -7.77
N LYS A 124 -3.22 -22.06 -9.03
CA LYS A 124 -2.55 -21.30 -10.11
C LYS A 124 -3.07 -19.87 -10.28
N HIS A 125 -4.36 -19.64 -10.10
CA HIS A 125 -4.94 -18.29 -10.24
C HIS A 125 -4.41 -17.34 -9.16
N CYS A 126 -4.32 -17.81 -7.92
CA CYS A 126 -3.74 -17.05 -6.82
C CYS A 126 -2.24 -16.78 -7.07
N LEU A 127 -1.49 -17.76 -7.57
CA LEU A 127 -0.07 -17.57 -7.91
C LEU A 127 0.13 -16.49 -8.99
N ILE A 128 -0.65 -16.54 -10.07
CA ILE A 128 -0.58 -15.51 -11.13
C ILE A 128 -0.90 -14.14 -10.55
N GLN A 129 -1.95 -14.03 -9.73
CA GLN A 129 -2.34 -12.76 -9.15
C GLN A 129 -1.31 -12.23 -8.14
N LEU A 130 -0.63 -13.09 -7.37
CA LEU A 130 0.46 -12.69 -6.49
C LEU A 130 1.64 -12.11 -7.26
N LEU A 131 1.97 -12.69 -8.42
CA LEU A 131 3.03 -12.15 -9.29
C LEU A 131 2.65 -10.78 -9.88
N ILE A 132 1.40 -10.61 -10.29
CA ILE A 132 0.88 -9.31 -10.74
C ILE A 132 0.95 -8.30 -9.59
N PHE A 133 0.58 -8.70 -8.37
CA PHE A 133 0.63 -7.82 -7.22
C PHE A 133 2.08 -7.42 -6.86
N ILE A 134 3.04 -8.35 -6.94
CA ILE A 134 4.48 -8.04 -6.77
C ILE A 134 4.94 -6.97 -7.75
N GLU A 135 4.59 -7.14 -9.03
CA GLU A 135 4.93 -6.19 -10.08
C GLU A 135 4.30 -4.82 -9.77
N ALA A 136 3.02 -4.78 -9.41
CA ALA A 136 2.30 -3.55 -9.10
C ALA A 136 2.91 -2.81 -7.89
N VAL A 137 3.34 -3.52 -6.85
CA VAL A 137 4.02 -2.91 -5.68
C VAL A 137 5.41 -2.39 -6.04
N ALA A 138 6.16 -3.12 -6.88
CA ALA A 138 7.53 -2.76 -7.25
C ALA A 138 7.62 -1.72 -8.37
N SER A 139 6.55 -1.53 -9.13
CA SER A 139 6.51 -0.61 -10.27
C SER A 139 6.80 0.82 -9.82
N ASP A 140 7.77 1.44 -10.50
CA ASP A 140 8.33 2.77 -10.20
C ASP A 140 9.02 2.90 -8.82
N GLN A 141 9.37 1.78 -8.17
CA GLN A 141 10.03 1.74 -6.85
C GLN A 141 11.19 0.73 -6.82
N PRO A 142 12.36 1.05 -7.40
CA PRO A 142 13.52 0.15 -7.42
C PRO A 142 14.05 -0.22 -6.02
N GLU A 143 13.76 0.59 -5.00
CA GLU A 143 14.10 0.34 -3.60
C GLU A 143 13.40 -0.89 -3.00
N VAL A 144 12.25 -1.30 -3.56
CA VAL A 144 11.47 -2.45 -3.11
C VAL A 144 12.33 -3.72 -3.11
N PHE A 145 13.11 -3.94 -4.16
CA PHE A 145 14.01 -5.10 -4.27
C PHE A 145 15.35 -4.95 -3.53
N GLN A 146 15.70 -3.73 -3.11
CA GLN A 146 16.88 -3.45 -2.28
C GLN A 146 16.57 -3.59 -0.79
N SER A 147 15.30 -3.71 -0.42
CA SER A 147 14.86 -3.92 0.94
C SER A 147 15.13 -5.36 1.41
N SER A 148 15.25 -5.55 2.73
CA SER A 148 15.41 -6.88 3.32
C SER A 148 14.26 -7.83 2.99
N SER A 149 13.03 -7.31 2.84
CA SER A 149 11.87 -8.07 2.41
C SER A 149 11.94 -8.43 0.92
N GLY A 150 12.36 -7.49 0.06
CA GLY A 150 12.61 -7.74 -1.36
C GLY A 150 13.68 -8.80 -1.58
N GLU A 151 14.80 -8.74 -0.85
CA GLU A 151 15.84 -9.76 -0.90
C GLU A 151 15.33 -11.16 -0.54
N LYS A 152 14.43 -11.26 0.46
CA LYS A 152 13.82 -12.54 0.86
C LYS A 152 12.96 -13.12 -0.25
N LEU A 153 12.27 -12.29 -1.04
CA LEU A 153 11.50 -12.76 -2.20
C LEU A 153 12.38 -13.29 -3.32
N LEU A 154 13.55 -12.67 -3.52
CA LEU A 154 14.50 -13.09 -4.55
C LEU A 154 15.31 -14.34 -4.14
N LYS A 155 15.42 -14.61 -2.83
CA LYS A 155 16.03 -15.83 -2.32
C LYS A 155 15.06 -16.99 -2.57
N VAL A 156 15.38 -17.77 -3.61
CA VAL A 156 14.69 -19.02 -3.94
C VAL A 156 14.59 -19.87 -2.66
N PRO A 157 13.39 -20.31 -2.22
CA PRO A 157 13.30 -21.29 -1.16
C PRO A 157 14.05 -22.53 -1.65
N ASN A 158 15.07 -22.97 -0.90
CA ASN A 158 15.77 -24.21 -1.21
C ASN A 158 14.73 -25.33 -1.34
N ILE A 159 14.47 -25.76 -2.58
CA ILE A 159 13.62 -26.90 -2.92
C ILE A 159 14.44 -28.16 -2.73
#